data_AF-A0A1S9P8T7-F1
#
_entry.id   AF-A0A1S9P8T7-F1
#
_cell.length_a   1.000
_cell.length_b   1.000
_cell.length_c   1.000
_cell.angle_alpha   90.00
_cell.angle_beta   90.00
_cell.angle_gamma   90.00
#
_symmetry.space_group_name_H-M   'P 1'
#
loop_
_entity.id
_entity.type
_entity.pdbx_description
1 polymer ?
#
loop_
_entity_poly.entity_id
_entity_poly.type
_entity_poly.pdbx_seq_one_letter_code
_entity_poly.pdbx_strand_id
1 'polypeptide(L)'
;MLLEVFIRKNFGERYFSFTISIINTFVLLFIPFILDSIKNTFRGGFGYGGESSGFWHVIGTNILWYLFLAAFMYFSWLRRKEIKRSRSSFDFGKFSKYSGDIDKRFKDVQITGRPATIREIETMLEPLPFFVIGFVLMLIGQSLGILLFICSIIYALSNRGAYYIGDNAMLDIIDKVIINENLKEFFVNGKESNEAAGFRSYSHRPSNPDDGQKAYEAGFDDFEEVK
;
A
#
# COMPACT_ATOMS: atom_id res chain seq x y z
N MET A 1 -4.23 3.40 -4.82
CA MET A 1 -5.45 3.36 -5.67
C MET A 1 -5.35 4.16 -6.97
N LEU A 2 -5.02 5.45 -6.95
CA LEU A 2 -5.14 6.34 -8.12
C LEU A 2 -4.30 5.88 -9.33
N LEU A 3 -3.07 5.41 -9.10
CA LEU A 3 -2.19 4.86 -10.14
C LEU A 3 -2.41 3.36 -10.36
N GLU A 4 -2.61 2.61 -9.26
CA GLU A 4 -2.77 1.14 -9.27
C GLU A 4 -3.84 0.63 -10.22
N VAL A 5 -4.95 1.37 -10.33
CA VAL A 5 -6.08 1.00 -11.20
C VAL A 5 -5.67 0.85 -12.67
N PHE A 6 -4.61 1.55 -13.09
CA PHE A 6 -4.08 1.47 -14.45
C PHE A 6 -3.11 0.30 -14.66
N ILE A 7 -2.31 -0.04 -13.64
CA ILE A 7 -1.20 -1.01 -13.77
C ILE A 7 -1.56 -2.43 -13.30
N ARG A 8 -2.46 -2.56 -12.31
CA ARG A 8 -2.78 -3.86 -11.70
C ARG A 8 -4.18 -4.32 -12.08
N LYS A 9 -4.38 -5.64 -12.04
CA LYS A 9 -5.65 -6.32 -12.35
C LYS A 9 -6.07 -7.24 -11.20
N ASN A 10 -7.30 -7.72 -11.21
CA ASN A 10 -7.76 -8.78 -10.31
C ASN A 10 -7.58 -8.44 -8.81
N PHE A 11 -7.93 -7.22 -8.38
CA PHE A 11 -7.88 -6.83 -6.97
C PHE A 11 -8.73 -7.73 -6.05
N GLY A 12 -8.39 -7.74 -4.77
CA GLY A 12 -9.21 -8.30 -3.70
C GLY A 12 -10.41 -7.40 -3.38
N GLU A 13 -11.49 -8.01 -2.87
CA GLU A 13 -12.77 -7.33 -2.61
C GLU A 13 -12.66 -6.20 -1.58
N ARG A 14 -11.82 -6.38 -0.55
CA ARG A 14 -11.59 -5.36 0.49
C ARG A 14 -10.51 -4.36 0.09
N TYR A 15 -9.71 -4.67 -0.91
CA TYR A 15 -8.65 -3.79 -1.38
C TYR A 15 -9.20 -2.67 -2.27
N PHE A 16 -10.01 -3.02 -3.27
CA PHE A 16 -10.57 -2.05 -4.22
C PHE A 16 -12.04 -1.73 -3.91
N SER A 17 -12.34 -0.45 -3.72
CA SER A 17 -13.71 0.05 -3.59
C SER A 17 -14.05 1.03 -4.71
N PHE A 18 -15.05 0.68 -5.52
CA PHE A 18 -15.53 1.55 -6.60
C PHE A 18 -16.13 2.86 -6.08
N THR A 19 -16.75 2.84 -4.90
CA THR A 19 -17.29 4.04 -4.26
C THR A 19 -16.18 5.03 -3.95
N ILE A 20 -15.03 4.56 -3.46
CA ILE A 20 -13.86 5.42 -3.20
C ILE A 20 -13.33 6.01 -4.52
N SER A 21 -13.29 5.23 -5.61
CA SER A 21 -12.92 5.76 -6.93
C SER A 21 -13.85 6.86 -7.42
N ILE A 22 -15.17 6.73 -7.21
CA ILE A 22 -16.14 7.78 -7.56
C ILE A 22 -15.88 9.05 -6.74
N ILE A 23 -15.74 8.91 -5.42
CA ILE A 23 -15.48 10.06 -4.52
C ILE A 23 -14.19 10.77 -4.94
N ASN A 24 -13.11 10.03 -5.16
CA ASN A 24 -11.84 10.58 -5.62
C ASN A 24 -12.00 11.31 -6.96
N THR A 25 -12.77 10.78 -7.89
CA THR A 25 -13.03 11.44 -9.18
C THR A 25 -13.73 12.78 -8.99
N PHE A 26 -14.78 12.82 -8.15
CA PHE A 26 -15.48 14.07 -7.86
C PHE A 26 -14.56 15.10 -7.20
N VAL A 27 -13.74 14.70 -6.22
CA VAL A 27 -12.76 15.59 -5.59
C VAL A 27 -11.77 16.14 -6.63
N LEU A 28 -11.20 15.27 -7.45
CA LEU A 28 -10.22 15.66 -8.47
C LEU A 28 -10.85 16.50 -9.61
N LEU A 29 -12.14 16.37 -9.88
CA LEU A 29 -12.85 17.15 -10.90
C LEU A 29 -12.80 18.66 -10.61
N PHE A 30 -12.85 19.04 -9.33
CA PHE A 30 -12.87 20.43 -8.90
C PHE A 30 -11.48 21.03 -8.68
N ILE A 31 -10.42 20.22 -8.60
CA ILE A 31 -9.06 20.70 -8.33
C ILE A 31 -8.57 21.77 -9.33
N PRO A 32 -8.74 21.61 -10.66
CA PRO A 32 -8.31 22.63 -11.62
C PRO A 32 -8.92 24.02 -11.35
N PHE A 33 -10.20 24.07 -10.95
CA PHE A 33 -10.89 25.31 -10.61
C PHE A 33 -10.38 25.95 -9.32
N ILE A 34 -10.04 25.12 -8.31
CA ILE A 34 -9.42 25.59 -7.07
C ILE A 34 -8.03 26.17 -7.35
N LEU A 35 -7.22 25.47 -8.17
CA LEU A 35 -5.88 25.93 -8.54
C LEU A 35 -5.91 27.22 -9.35
N ASP A 36 -6.88 27.38 -10.28
CA ASP A 36 -7.04 28.62 -11.04
C ASP A 36 -7.45 29.79 -10.14
N SER A 37 -8.44 29.56 -9.26
CA SER A 37 -8.86 30.56 -8.27
C SER A 37 -7.69 31.04 -7.41
N ILE A 38 -6.88 30.11 -6.88
CA ILE A 38 -5.70 30.44 -6.07
C ILE A 38 -4.70 31.28 -6.88
N LYS A 39 -4.39 30.89 -8.12
CA LYS A 39 -3.46 31.63 -8.99
C LYS A 39 -3.94 33.05 -9.25
N ASN A 40 -5.24 33.25 -9.49
CA ASN A 40 -5.81 34.56 -9.75
C ASN A 40 -5.80 35.44 -8.50
N THR A 41 -6.08 34.88 -7.32
CA THR A 41 -5.96 35.62 -6.05
C THR A 41 -4.53 36.09 -5.79
N PHE A 42 -3.54 35.21 -5.98
CA PHE A 42 -2.13 35.58 -5.80
C PHE A 42 -1.63 36.60 -6.83
N ARG A 43 -2.16 36.58 -8.06
CA ARG A 43 -1.83 37.57 -9.09
C ARG A 43 -2.51 38.93 -8.86
N GLY A 44 -3.78 38.92 -8.45
CA GLY A 44 -4.57 40.13 -8.21
C GLY A 44 -4.08 40.98 -7.02
N GLY A 45 -3.38 40.36 -6.05
CA GLY A 45 -2.75 41.08 -4.94
C GLY A 45 -1.63 42.04 -5.34
N PHE A 46 -1.09 41.93 -6.57
CA PHE A 46 -0.02 42.79 -7.10
C PHE A 46 -0.52 43.89 -8.05
N GLY A 47 -1.82 44.22 -8.05
CA GLY A 47 -2.36 45.38 -8.78
C GLY A 47 -2.64 45.15 -10.27
N TYR A 48 -2.51 43.92 -10.77
CA TYR A 48 -3.05 43.55 -12.08
C TYR A 48 -4.51 43.10 -11.93
N GLY A 49 -5.44 43.83 -12.55
CA GLY A 49 -6.87 43.52 -12.54
C GLY A 49 -7.12 42.07 -12.94
N GLY A 50 -7.59 41.26 -11.99
CA GLY A 50 -7.85 39.85 -12.20
C GLY A 50 -9.16 39.65 -12.95
N GLU A 51 -9.10 39.51 -14.27
CA GLU A 51 -10.21 38.91 -15.02
C GLU A 51 -10.34 37.45 -14.57
N SER A 52 -11.52 37.05 -14.10
CA SER A 52 -11.79 35.65 -13.79
C SER A 52 -11.68 34.86 -15.08
N SER A 53 -10.81 33.85 -15.08
CA SER A 53 -10.73 32.96 -16.23
C SER A 53 -12.09 32.25 -16.36
N GLY A 54 -12.74 32.39 -17.51
CA GLY A 54 -14.07 31.82 -17.72
C GLY A 54 -14.05 30.30 -17.52
N PHE A 55 -15.18 29.71 -17.12
CA PHE A 55 -15.33 28.26 -16.92
C PHE A 55 -14.76 27.43 -18.08
N TRP A 56 -15.03 27.84 -19.32
CA TRP A 56 -14.54 27.20 -20.54
C TRP A 56 -13.02 27.30 -20.72
N HIS A 57 -12.40 28.37 -20.22
CA HIS A 57 -10.94 28.53 -20.23
C HIS A 57 -10.27 27.52 -19.31
N VAL A 58 -10.77 27.35 -18.08
CA VAL A 58 -10.24 26.36 -17.13
C VAL A 58 -10.33 24.95 -17.72
N ILE A 59 -11.47 24.62 -18.35
CA ILE A 59 -11.65 23.32 -19.01
C ILE A 59 -10.67 23.14 -20.17
N GLY A 60 -10.60 24.12 -21.08
CA GLY A 60 -9.74 24.05 -22.26
C GLY A 60 -8.27 23.89 -21.90
N THR A 61 -7.79 24.63 -20.90
CA THR A 61 -6.39 24.59 -20.44
C THR A 61 -6.04 23.30 -19.71
N ASN A 62 -7.03 22.58 -19.15
CA ASN A 62 -6.83 21.35 -18.38
C ASN A 62 -7.43 20.11 -19.06
N ILE A 63 -7.51 20.07 -20.40
CA ILE A 63 -8.14 18.95 -21.12
C ILE A 63 -7.53 17.57 -20.78
N LEU A 64 -6.20 17.50 -20.61
CA LEU A 64 -5.50 16.28 -20.22
C LEU A 64 -5.93 15.77 -18.85
N TRP A 65 -6.25 16.68 -17.92
CA TRP A 65 -6.75 16.33 -16.59
C TRP A 65 -8.09 15.61 -16.67
N TYR A 66 -9.04 16.16 -17.44
CA TYR A 66 -10.35 15.54 -17.60
C TYR A 66 -10.29 14.23 -18.40
N LEU A 67 -9.40 14.15 -19.39
CA LEU A 67 -9.10 12.90 -20.10
C LEU A 67 -8.57 11.84 -19.14
N PHE A 68 -7.65 12.22 -18.24
CA PHE A 68 -7.14 11.35 -17.20
C PHE A 68 -8.24 10.89 -16.25
N LEU A 69 -9.15 11.77 -15.82
CA LEU A 69 -10.30 11.40 -14.98
C LEU A 69 -11.25 10.41 -15.68
N ALA A 70 -11.54 10.65 -16.96
CA ALA A 70 -12.34 9.73 -17.76
C ALA A 70 -11.66 8.34 -17.86
N ALA A 71 -10.35 8.30 -18.10
CA ALA A 71 -9.58 7.06 -18.12
C ALA A 71 -9.59 6.38 -16.75
N PHE A 72 -9.35 7.11 -15.66
CA PHE A 72 -9.37 6.59 -14.29
C PHE A 72 -10.72 5.96 -13.95
N MET A 73 -11.83 6.61 -14.30
CA MET A 73 -13.17 6.07 -14.10
C MET A 73 -13.44 4.83 -14.95
N TYR A 74 -13.01 4.84 -16.22
CA TYR A 74 -13.14 3.69 -17.11
C TYR A 74 -12.39 2.47 -16.57
N PHE A 75 -11.13 2.62 -16.19
CA PHE A 75 -10.35 1.53 -15.60
C PHE A 75 -10.90 1.11 -14.23
N SER A 76 -11.35 2.06 -13.39
CA SER A 76 -12.01 1.72 -12.11
C SER A 76 -13.26 0.86 -12.32
N TRP A 77 -14.03 1.13 -13.37
CA TRP A 77 -15.19 0.32 -13.72
C TRP A 77 -14.79 -1.07 -14.24
N LEU A 78 -13.73 -1.18 -15.05
CA LEU A 78 -13.18 -2.47 -15.47
C LEU A 78 -12.75 -3.31 -14.27
N ARG A 79 -12.01 -2.70 -13.33
CA ARG A 79 -11.57 -3.36 -12.08
C ARG A 79 -12.76 -3.80 -11.23
N ARG A 80 -13.84 -3.00 -11.15
CA ARG A 80 -15.08 -3.40 -10.48
C ARG A 80 -15.69 -4.66 -11.11
N LYS A 81 -15.66 -4.79 -12.44
CA LYS A 81 -16.17 -5.99 -13.12
C LYS A 81 -15.33 -7.23 -12.82
N GLU A 82 -14.01 -7.10 -12.75
CA GLU A 82 -13.09 -8.20 -12.39
C GLU A 82 -13.34 -8.74 -10.97
N ILE A 83 -13.80 -7.89 -10.05
CA ILE A 83 -14.03 -8.25 -8.65
C ILE A 83 -15.37 -8.97 -8.41
N LYS A 84 -16.32 -8.92 -9.36
CA LYS A 84 -17.66 -9.52 -9.18
C LYS A 84 -17.57 -11.06 -9.09
N ARG A 85 -17.31 -11.58 -7.90
CA ARG A 85 -17.51 -12.97 -7.52
C ARG A 85 -18.84 -13.15 -6.78
N SER A 86 -19.36 -14.38 -6.83
CA SER A 86 -20.59 -14.79 -6.16
C SER A 86 -20.43 -14.69 -4.65
N ARG A 87 -21.16 -13.77 -4.02
CA ARG A 87 -21.25 -13.63 -2.55
C ARG A 87 -21.62 -14.93 -1.83
N SER A 88 -22.15 -15.91 -2.54
CA SER A 88 -22.61 -17.21 -2.02
C SER A 88 -21.55 -18.29 -1.94
N SER A 89 -20.35 -18.09 -2.49
CA SER A 89 -19.24 -19.06 -2.42
C SER A 89 -18.01 -18.39 -1.83
N PHE A 90 -17.70 -18.70 -0.58
CA PHE A 90 -16.45 -18.25 0.05
C PHE A 90 -15.28 -18.94 -0.66
N ASP A 91 -14.56 -18.20 -1.52
CA ASP A 91 -13.37 -18.72 -2.19
C ASP A 91 -12.15 -18.48 -1.29
N PHE A 92 -11.74 -19.52 -0.56
CA PHE A 92 -10.51 -19.53 0.23
C PHE A 92 -9.25 -19.31 -0.62
N GLY A 93 -9.34 -19.46 -1.95
CA GLY A 93 -8.23 -19.29 -2.88
C GLY A 93 -7.80 -17.83 -3.11
N LYS A 94 -8.57 -16.82 -2.67
CA LYS A 94 -8.21 -15.41 -2.88
C LYS A 94 -8.29 -14.57 -1.61
N PHE A 95 -7.14 -14.04 -1.19
CA PHE A 95 -7.06 -13.13 -0.07
C PHE A 95 -7.85 -11.84 -0.33
N SER A 96 -8.75 -11.48 0.59
CA SER A 96 -9.65 -10.33 0.41
C SER A 96 -8.94 -8.98 0.28
N LYS A 97 -7.73 -8.85 0.85
CA LYS A 97 -6.88 -7.66 0.75
C LYS A 97 -5.81 -7.76 -0.35
N TYR A 98 -5.95 -8.68 -1.29
CA TYR A 98 -5.00 -8.83 -2.40
C TYR A 98 -4.89 -7.55 -3.23
N SER A 99 -3.67 -7.04 -3.42
CA SER A 99 -3.37 -5.78 -4.12
C SER A 99 -3.42 -5.89 -5.64
N GLY A 100 -3.74 -7.07 -6.18
CA GLY A 100 -3.87 -7.33 -7.61
C GLY A 100 -2.60 -7.86 -8.25
N ASP A 101 -2.77 -8.39 -9.45
CA ASP A 101 -1.70 -8.97 -10.25
C ASP A 101 -0.80 -7.89 -10.83
N ILE A 102 0.51 -8.07 -10.64
CA ILE A 102 1.56 -7.29 -11.30
C ILE A 102 1.62 -7.67 -12.78
N ASP A 103 1.63 -6.67 -13.66
CA ASP A 103 1.76 -6.86 -15.10
C ASP A 103 3.07 -7.59 -15.46
N LYS A 104 2.99 -8.55 -16.38
CA LYS A 104 4.14 -9.38 -16.79
C LYS A 104 5.32 -8.54 -17.27
N ARG A 105 5.04 -7.40 -17.93
CA ARG A 105 6.08 -6.49 -18.43
C ARG A 105 7.01 -5.98 -17.34
N PHE A 106 6.55 -5.84 -16.10
CA PHE A 106 7.41 -5.44 -14.98
C PHE A 106 8.21 -6.61 -14.42
N LYS A 107 7.67 -7.84 -14.48
CA LYS A 107 8.34 -9.05 -13.98
C LYS A 107 9.53 -9.47 -14.85
N ASP A 108 9.47 -9.14 -16.14
CA ASP A 108 10.51 -9.49 -17.09
C ASP A 108 11.70 -8.50 -17.07
N VAL A 109 11.60 -7.40 -16.31
CA VAL A 109 12.68 -6.41 -16.18
C VAL A 109 13.81 -6.94 -15.30
N GLN A 110 15.04 -6.83 -15.80
CA GLN A 110 16.25 -7.16 -15.04
C GLN A 110 16.94 -5.88 -14.55
N ILE A 111 17.31 -5.84 -13.28
CA ILE A 111 18.06 -4.75 -12.66
C ILE A 111 19.43 -5.31 -12.29
N THR A 112 20.50 -4.76 -12.88
CA THR A 112 21.88 -5.20 -12.60
C THR A 112 22.10 -6.69 -12.89
N GLY A 113 21.52 -7.19 -13.99
CA GLY A 113 21.69 -8.58 -14.45
C GLY A 113 20.94 -9.65 -13.63
N ARG A 114 20.15 -9.26 -12.61
CA ARG A 114 19.24 -10.17 -11.90
C ARG A 114 17.77 -9.81 -12.18
N PRO A 115 16.85 -10.79 -12.16
CA PRO A 115 15.42 -10.49 -12.25
C PRO A 115 15.01 -9.56 -11.09
N ALA A 116 14.22 -8.54 -11.40
CA ALA A 116 13.72 -7.62 -10.39
C ALA A 116 12.86 -8.38 -9.37
N THR A 117 13.13 -8.16 -8.09
CA THR A 117 12.30 -8.72 -7.02
C THR A 117 10.92 -8.05 -7.02
N ILE A 118 9.91 -8.73 -6.48
CA ILE A 118 8.56 -8.17 -6.36
C ILE A 118 8.60 -6.82 -5.60
N ARG A 119 9.42 -6.73 -4.54
CA ARG A 119 9.62 -5.49 -3.77
C ARG A 119 10.13 -4.35 -4.65
N GLU A 120 11.15 -4.60 -5.47
CA GLU A 120 11.71 -3.60 -6.38
C GLU A 120 10.70 -3.21 -7.46
N ILE A 121 9.91 -4.16 -7.95
CA ILE A 121 8.87 -3.88 -8.93
C ILE A 121 7.84 -2.91 -8.35
N GLU A 122 7.26 -3.23 -7.19
CA GLU A 122 6.16 -2.43 -6.62
C GLU A 122 6.63 -1.08 -6.05
N THR A 123 7.87 -0.98 -5.57
CA THR A 123 8.40 0.26 -4.96
C THR A 123 9.11 1.17 -5.96
N MET A 124 9.68 0.62 -7.04
CA MET A 124 10.46 1.39 -8.02
C MET A 124 9.85 1.32 -9.42
N LEU A 125 9.67 0.12 -9.98
CA LEU A 125 9.31 -0.01 -11.41
C LEU A 125 7.87 0.38 -11.74
N GLU A 126 6.91 0.05 -10.88
CA GLU A 126 5.50 0.42 -11.06
C GLU A 126 5.24 1.93 -10.96
N PRO A 127 5.79 2.68 -9.98
CA PRO A 127 5.62 4.14 -9.94
C PRO A 127 6.42 4.88 -11.02
N LEU A 128 7.53 4.32 -11.51
CA LEU A 128 8.47 5.01 -12.41
C LEU A 128 7.82 5.57 -13.69
N PRO A 129 6.97 4.84 -14.44
CA PRO A 129 6.29 5.40 -15.61
C PRO A 129 5.46 6.65 -15.28
N PHE A 130 4.73 6.63 -14.16
CA PHE A 130 3.93 7.78 -13.72
C PHE A 130 4.78 8.94 -13.22
N PHE A 131 5.90 8.64 -12.59
CA PHE A 131 6.90 9.64 -12.20
C PHE A 131 7.45 10.36 -13.43
N VAL A 132 7.90 9.62 -14.44
CA VAL A 132 8.47 10.18 -15.67
C VAL A 132 7.42 10.96 -16.46
N ILE A 133 6.24 10.38 -16.70
CA ILE A 133 5.15 11.05 -17.42
C ILE A 133 4.71 12.31 -16.66
N GLY A 134 4.56 12.21 -15.33
CA GLY A 134 4.21 13.32 -14.46
C GLY A 134 5.23 14.45 -14.53
N PHE A 135 6.52 14.11 -14.45
CA PHE A 135 7.63 15.07 -14.56
C PHE A 135 7.65 15.78 -15.92
N VAL A 136 7.49 15.04 -17.03
CA VAL A 136 7.44 15.64 -18.37
C VAL A 136 6.24 16.56 -18.53
N LEU A 137 5.04 16.14 -18.09
CA LEU A 137 3.85 16.99 -18.13
C LEU A 137 4.01 18.25 -17.28
N MET A 138 4.68 18.15 -16.13
CA MET A 138 4.99 19.28 -15.27
C MET A 138 5.91 20.30 -15.97
N LEU A 139 6.92 19.84 -16.72
CA LEU A 139 7.80 20.73 -17.49
C LEU A 139 7.06 21.49 -18.61
N ILE A 140 6.01 20.89 -19.17
CA ILE A 140 5.13 21.52 -20.17
C ILE A 140 4.10 22.47 -19.50
N GLY A 141 4.11 22.57 -18.16
CA GLY A 141 3.21 23.43 -17.40
C GLY A 141 1.82 22.82 -17.16
N GLN A 142 1.63 21.53 -17.40
CA GLN A 142 0.36 20.84 -17.17
C GLN A 142 0.22 20.48 -15.69
N SER A 143 -0.88 20.94 -15.07
CA SER A 143 -1.21 20.70 -13.66
C SER A 143 -1.31 19.20 -13.32
N LEU A 144 -1.77 18.39 -14.27
CA LEU A 144 -1.84 16.93 -14.15
C LEU A 144 -0.46 16.30 -13.89
N GLY A 145 0.60 16.90 -14.43
CA GLY A 145 1.96 16.40 -14.24
C GLY A 145 2.36 16.38 -12.77
N ILE A 146 2.04 17.46 -12.05
CA ILE A 146 2.30 17.59 -10.60
C ILE A 146 1.54 16.51 -9.82
N LEU A 147 0.27 16.27 -10.16
CA LEU A 147 -0.54 15.23 -9.51
C LEU A 147 0.10 13.85 -9.68
N LEU A 148 0.41 13.45 -10.92
CA LEU A 148 0.99 12.14 -11.20
C LEU A 148 2.36 11.96 -10.55
N PHE A 149 3.19 13.02 -10.58
CA PHE A 149 4.50 13.03 -9.94
C PHE A 149 4.39 12.79 -8.43
N ILE A 150 3.57 13.57 -7.72
CA ILE A 150 3.38 13.41 -6.27
C ILE A 150 2.76 12.05 -5.95
N CYS A 151 1.74 11.62 -6.69
CA CYS A 151 1.10 10.32 -6.48
C CYS A 151 2.09 9.17 -6.67
N SER A 152 3.04 9.26 -7.62
CA SER A 152 4.05 8.22 -7.83
C SER A 152 5.03 8.10 -6.65
N ILE A 153 5.41 9.22 -6.04
CA ILE A 153 6.27 9.25 -4.85
C ILE A 153 5.54 8.65 -3.65
N ILE A 154 4.30 9.08 -3.40
CA ILE A 154 3.47 8.55 -2.30
C ILE A 154 3.26 7.04 -2.49
N TYR A 155 3.01 6.59 -3.72
CA TYR A 155 2.87 5.18 -4.04
C TYR A 155 4.13 4.38 -3.67
N ALA A 156 5.30 4.83 -4.12
CA ALA A 156 6.58 4.20 -3.82
C ALA A 156 6.85 4.12 -2.31
N LEU A 157 6.64 5.23 -1.59
CA LEU A 157 6.84 5.29 -0.15
C LEU A 157 5.84 4.42 0.62
N SER A 158 4.57 4.41 0.22
CA SER A 158 3.54 3.60 0.87
C SER A 158 3.83 2.11 0.74
N ASN A 159 4.24 1.64 -0.45
CA ASN A 159 4.63 0.25 -0.64
C ASN A 159 5.88 -0.10 0.17
N ARG A 160 6.89 0.78 0.19
CA ARG A 160 8.09 0.58 0.99
C ARG A 160 7.78 0.49 2.48
N GLY A 161 6.89 1.35 2.98
CA GLY A 161 6.41 1.32 4.35
C GLY A 161 5.66 0.03 4.68
N ALA A 162 4.80 -0.45 3.78
CA ALA A 162 4.08 -1.72 3.96
C ALA A 162 5.04 -2.91 4.06
N TYR A 163 6.09 -2.96 3.23
CA TYR A 163 7.13 -3.98 3.32
C TYR A 163 7.91 -3.91 4.63
N TYR A 164 8.28 -2.71 5.08
CA TYR A 164 8.97 -2.53 6.36
C TYR A 164 8.13 -3.03 7.55
N ILE A 165 6.82 -2.72 7.56
CA ILE A 165 5.90 -3.23 8.58
C ILE A 165 5.77 -4.75 8.51
N GLY A 166 5.67 -5.31 7.29
CA GLY A 166 5.59 -6.76 7.10
C GLY A 166 6.85 -7.49 7.55
N ASP A 167 8.03 -6.93 7.31
CA ASP A 167 9.30 -7.50 7.74
C ASP A 167 9.41 -7.52 9.27
N ASN A 168 9.04 -6.42 9.94
CA ASN A 168 9.00 -6.38 11.41
C ASN A 168 7.99 -7.36 11.98
N ALA A 169 6.80 -7.48 11.37
CA ALA A 169 5.80 -8.45 11.82
C ALA A 169 6.29 -9.90 11.69
N MET A 170 7.08 -10.22 10.66
CA MET A 170 7.71 -11.54 10.53
C MET A 170 8.79 -11.76 11.60
N LEU A 171 9.60 -10.75 11.92
CA LEU A 171 10.56 -10.82 13.03
C LEU A 171 9.85 -11.05 14.37
N ASP A 172 8.74 -10.35 14.63
CA ASP A 172 7.95 -10.54 15.84
C ASP A 172 7.39 -11.98 15.95
N ILE A 173 7.01 -12.59 14.83
CA ILE A 173 6.55 -13.99 14.80
C ILE A 173 7.71 -14.94 15.08
N ILE A 174 8.88 -14.70 14.50
CA ILE A 174 10.09 -15.50 14.73
C ILE A 174 10.51 -15.41 16.20
N ASP A 175 10.52 -14.20 16.77
CA ASP A 175 10.86 -13.97 18.18
C ASP A 175 9.88 -14.69 19.10
N LYS A 176 8.58 -14.70 18.78
CA LYS A 176 7.58 -15.49 19.53
C LYS A 176 7.88 -16.99 19.50
N VAL A 177 8.24 -17.54 18.35
CA VAL A 177 8.62 -18.96 18.23
C VAL A 177 9.87 -19.25 19.08
N ILE A 178 10.89 -18.40 18.99
CA ILE A 178 12.13 -18.53 19.78
C ILE A 178 11.84 -18.44 21.28
N ILE A 179 11.02 -17.48 21.72
CA ILE A 179 10.62 -17.34 23.12
C ILE A 179 9.90 -18.61 23.58
N ASN A 180 8.98 -19.14 22.79
CA ASN A 180 8.22 -20.33 23.12
C ASN A 180 9.10 -21.59 23.25
N GLU A 181 10.07 -21.76 22.34
CA GLU A 181 11.05 -22.86 22.44
C GLU A 181 11.92 -22.71 23.69
N ASN A 182 12.44 -21.51 23.97
CA ASN A 182 13.28 -21.27 25.14
C ASN A 182 12.50 -21.37 26.46
N LEU A 183 11.24 -20.95 26.50
CA LEU A 183 10.38 -21.12 27.68
C LEU A 183 10.13 -22.60 27.97
N LYS A 184 9.95 -23.43 26.93
CA LYS A 184 9.85 -24.89 27.09
C LYS A 184 11.14 -25.46 27.70
N GLU A 185 12.29 -25.09 27.14
CA GLU A 185 13.59 -25.53 27.66
C GLU A 185 13.84 -25.06 29.11
N PHE A 186 13.40 -23.86 29.45
CA PHE A 186 13.54 -23.29 30.79
C PHE A 186 12.62 -23.97 31.81
N PHE A 187 11.31 -24.06 31.53
CA PHE A 187 10.34 -24.61 32.47
C PHE A 187 10.44 -26.12 32.58
N VAL A 188 10.50 -26.81 31.44
CA VAL A 188 10.44 -28.27 31.35
C VAL A 188 11.82 -28.88 31.55
N ASN A 189 12.80 -28.48 30.73
CA ASN A 189 14.11 -29.12 30.70
C ASN A 189 15.09 -28.54 31.73
N GLY A 190 14.77 -27.38 32.30
CA GLY A 190 15.56 -26.79 33.37
C GLY A 190 16.91 -26.23 32.97
N LYS A 191 17.08 -25.89 31.69
CA LYS A 191 18.29 -25.20 31.24
C LYS A 191 18.32 -23.79 31.79
N GLU A 192 19.51 -23.36 32.24
CA GLU A 192 19.69 -22.00 32.71
C GLU A 192 19.70 -20.99 31.56
N SER A 193 19.28 -19.77 31.86
CA SER A 193 19.11 -18.68 30.91
C SER A 193 20.38 -18.31 30.12
N ASN A 194 21.57 -18.64 30.62
CA ASN A 194 22.84 -18.34 29.94
C ASN A 194 23.08 -19.21 28.70
N GLU A 195 22.35 -20.31 28.51
CA GLU A 195 22.49 -21.21 27.35
C GLU A 195 21.49 -20.88 26.22
N ALA A 196 20.50 -20.02 26.49
CA ALA A 196 19.35 -19.80 25.63
C ALA A 196 19.51 -18.54 24.77
N ALA A 197 20.24 -18.59 23.65
CA ALA A 197 20.23 -17.62 22.53
C ALA A 197 20.00 -16.10 22.84
N GLY A 198 20.43 -15.59 23.99
CA GLY A 198 20.15 -14.23 24.46
C GLY A 198 18.77 -14.00 25.12
N PHE A 199 17.93 -15.04 25.25
CA PHE A 199 16.69 -15.03 26.00
C PHE A 199 16.94 -15.05 27.51
N ARG A 200 16.58 -13.95 28.18
CA ARG A 200 16.63 -13.83 29.63
C ARG A 200 15.24 -13.89 30.25
N SER A 201 14.93 -15.00 30.92
CA SER A 201 13.69 -15.07 31.70
C SER A 201 13.85 -14.29 33.01
N TYR A 202 12.86 -13.44 33.31
CA TYR A 202 12.76 -12.72 34.59
C TYR A 202 11.85 -13.43 35.59
N SER A 203 11.23 -14.55 35.20
CA SER A 203 10.38 -15.35 36.09
C SER A 203 11.20 -16.36 36.87
N HIS A 204 10.72 -16.69 38.07
CA HIS A 204 11.25 -17.83 38.81
C HIS A 204 10.74 -19.13 38.20
N ARG A 205 11.60 -20.15 38.14
CA ARG A 205 11.20 -21.48 37.71
C ARG A 205 10.36 -22.16 38.80
N PRO A 206 9.27 -22.87 38.46
CA PRO A 206 8.57 -23.73 39.40
C PRO A 206 9.51 -24.82 39.92
N SER A 207 9.46 -25.06 41.24
CA SER A 207 10.32 -26.08 41.87
C SER A 207 9.97 -27.51 41.44
N ASN A 208 8.72 -27.73 40.99
CA ASN A 208 8.21 -29.02 40.54
C ASN A 208 8.14 -29.06 39.00
N PRO A 209 8.79 -30.03 38.31
CA PRO A 209 8.74 -30.16 36.86
C PRO A 209 7.32 -30.27 36.29
N ASP A 210 6.42 -30.98 36.98
CA ASP A 210 5.04 -31.16 36.52
C ASP A 210 4.26 -29.83 36.49
N ASP A 211 4.54 -28.94 37.43
CA ASP A 211 3.92 -27.60 37.47
C ASP A 211 4.51 -26.69 36.39
N GLY A 212 5.79 -26.88 36.02
CA GLY A 212 6.42 -26.23 34.88
C GLY A 212 5.80 -26.63 33.54
N GLN A 213 5.51 -27.92 33.37
CA GLN A 213 4.81 -28.43 32.18
C GLN A 213 3.39 -27.86 32.09
N LYS A 214 2.63 -27.89 33.19
CA LYS A 214 1.27 -27.31 33.24
C LYS A 214 1.26 -25.81 32.97
N ALA A 215 2.22 -25.07 33.51
CA ALA A 215 2.34 -23.62 33.27
C ALA A 215 2.68 -23.31 31.81
N TYR A 216 3.54 -24.12 31.18
CA TYR A 216 3.83 -24.02 29.76
C TYR A 216 2.59 -24.29 28.90
N GLU A 217 1.88 -25.39 29.16
CA GLU A 217 0.65 -25.78 28.43
C GLU A 217 -0.45 -24.73 28.59
N ALA A 218 -0.72 -24.26 29.82
CA ALA A 218 -1.71 -23.22 30.08
C ALA A 218 -1.38 -21.88 29.40
N GLY A 219 -0.08 -21.57 29.25
CA GLY A 219 0.35 -20.41 28.48
C GLY A 219 0.24 -20.61 26.97
N PHE A 220 0.31 -21.85 26.48
CA PHE A 220 0.31 -22.21 25.05
C PHE A 220 -1.09 -22.32 24.45
N ASP A 221 -2.09 -22.73 25.21
CA ASP A 221 -3.48 -22.83 24.75
C ASP A 221 -4.03 -21.47 24.29
N ASP A 222 -3.62 -20.37 24.96
CA ASP A 222 -3.95 -19.00 24.54
C ASP A 222 -3.27 -18.60 23.20
N PHE A 223 -2.20 -19.29 22.78
CA PHE A 223 -1.52 -19.03 21.52
C PHE A 223 -2.04 -19.88 20.36
N GLU A 224 -2.61 -21.06 20.61
CA GLU A 224 -3.20 -21.91 19.55
C GLU A 224 -4.55 -21.38 19.05
N GLU A 225 -5.30 -20.64 19.87
CA GLU A 225 -6.57 -20.00 19.45
C GLU A 225 -6.41 -18.90 18.37
N VAL A 226 -5.18 -18.55 18.00
CA VAL A 226 -4.88 -17.54 16.96
C VAL A 226 -4.66 -18.15 15.56
N LYS A 227 -4.76 -19.48 15.40
CA LYS A 227 -4.73 -20.16 14.09
C LYS A 227 -6.10 -20.20 13.40
#